data_AF-A0A2A2DNS2-F1
#
_entry.id   AF-A0A2A2DNS2-F1
#
_cell.length_a   1.000
_cell.length_b   1.000
_cell.length_c   1.000
_cell.angle_alpha   90.00
_cell.angle_beta   90.00
_cell.angle_gamma   90.00
#
_symmetry.space_group_name_H-M   'P 1'
#
loop_
_entity.id
_entity.type
_entity.pdbx_description
1 polymer ?
#
loop_
_entity_poly.entity_id
_entity_poly.type
_entity_poly.pdbx_seq_one_letter_code
_entity_poly.pdbx_strand_id
1 'polypeptide(L)'
;MAAPIVTTVVAATLGLMGALAQAAEIPPPAYQLIALPHGVPSEVLYSVALQESGTRIRGQLVPWPWTLNVAGSGYRFATRDDACKALMVALVTAGPSRVDVGLGQTNMGANGHRYSSPCEGLDPYKNLTVTAQILAEQKARGGDWITAAGHYHRPAGGVPAANYRKAFAKHLSRVTGIKLLAVNP
;
A
#
# COMPACT_ATOMS: atom_id res chain seq x y z
N MET A 1 16.83 -68.23 36.27
CA MET A 1 17.21 -67.37 35.13
C MET A 1 16.16 -66.29 35.00
N ALA A 2 16.52 -65.03 35.25
CA ALA A 2 15.59 -63.90 35.36
C ALA A 2 15.25 -63.32 33.97
N ALA A 3 13.98 -62.97 33.75
CA ALA A 3 13.53 -62.24 32.56
C ALA A 3 13.47 -60.73 32.86
N PRO A 4 13.90 -59.83 31.94
CA PRO A 4 13.84 -58.39 32.18
C PRO A 4 12.48 -57.83 31.76
N ILE A 5 11.92 -56.95 32.59
CA ILE A 5 10.74 -56.15 32.27
C ILE A 5 11.23 -54.89 31.54
N VAL A 6 10.86 -54.74 30.26
CA VAL A 6 11.14 -53.53 29.48
C VAL A 6 10.05 -52.51 29.80
N THR A 7 10.40 -51.41 30.45
CA THR A 7 9.49 -50.29 30.70
C THR A 7 9.68 -49.25 29.59
N THR A 8 8.74 -49.20 28.64
CA THR A 8 8.71 -48.16 27.61
C THR A 8 8.17 -46.87 28.20
N VAL A 9 9.02 -45.87 28.37
CA VAL A 9 8.62 -44.50 28.74
C VAL A 9 8.19 -43.76 27.47
N VAL A 10 6.89 -43.48 27.34
CA VAL A 10 6.37 -42.59 26.29
C VAL A 10 6.51 -41.15 26.78
N ALA A 11 7.48 -40.41 26.25
CA ALA A 11 7.61 -38.98 26.49
C ALA A 11 6.62 -38.22 25.58
N ALA A 12 5.54 -37.69 26.17
CA ALA A 12 4.62 -36.80 25.47
C ALA A 12 5.22 -35.39 25.43
N THR A 13 5.78 -34.98 24.29
CA THR A 13 6.20 -33.60 24.06
C THR A 13 4.98 -32.74 23.73
N LEU A 14 4.51 -31.94 24.69
CA LEU A 14 3.56 -30.85 24.46
C LEU A 14 4.26 -29.74 23.67
N GLY A 15 4.06 -29.70 22.35
CA GLY A 15 4.47 -28.58 21.52
C GLY A 15 3.55 -27.39 21.71
N LEU A 16 3.96 -26.39 22.48
CA LEU A 16 3.29 -25.08 22.51
C LEU A 16 3.53 -24.37 21.17
N MET A 17 2.58 -24.48 20.24
CA MET A 17 2.51 -23.55 19.10
C MET A 17 1.94 -22.21 19.59
N GLY A 18 2.82 -21.32 20.05
CA GLY A 18 2.46 -19.93 20.26
C GLY A 18 2.19 -19.27 18.91
N ALA A 19 0.93 -18.99 18.60
CA ALA A 19 0.58 -18.11 17.49
C ALA A 19 1.11 -16.71 17.83
N LEU A 20 2.20 -16.30 17.19
CA LEU A 20 2.65 -14.91 17.23
C LEU A 20 1.56 -14.05 16.59
N ALA A 21 0.74 -13.40 17.41
CA ALA A 21 -0.12 -12.35 16.95
C ALA A 21 0.78 -11.24 16.39
N GLN A 22 0.69 -10.96 15.09
CA GLN A 22 1.31 -9.76 14.52
C GLN A 22 0.69 -8.55 15.21
N ALA A 23 1.48 -7.80 15.99
CA ALA A 23 1.02 -6.56 16.59
C ALA A 23 0.57 -5.59 15.49
N ALA A 24 -0.59 -4.96 15.68
CA ALA A 24 -1.09 -3.94 14.76
C ALA A 24 -0.10 -2.77 14.68
N GLU A 25 0.15 -2.28 13.47
CA GLU A 25 0.97 -1.09 13.22
C GLU A 25 0.05 0.13 13.21
N ILE A 26 0.33 1.11 14.08
CA ILE A 26 -0.40 2.38 14.07
C ILE A 26 0.11 3.21 12.87
N PRO A 27 -0.74 3.58 11.90
CA PRO A 27 -0.32 4.43 10.78
C PRO A 27 0.28 5.75 11.27
N PRO A 28 1.32 6.30 10.61
CA PRO A 28 1.91 7.57 11.03
C PRO A 28 0.88 8.71 11.09
N PRO A 29 1.05 9.72 11.97
CA PRO A 29 0.03 10.76 12.19
C PRO A 29 -0.47 11.48 10.94
N ALA A 30 0.41 11.70 9.95
CA ALA A 30 0.01 12.32 8.68
C ALA A 30 -1.10 11.52 7.96
N TYR A 31 -1.04 10.19 7.97
CA TYR A 31 -2.07 9.34 7.38
C TYR A 31 -3.40 9.47 8.11
N GLN A 32 -3.36 9.56 9.44
CA GLN A 32 -4.57 9.70 10.27
C GLN A 32 -5.26 11.05 10.00
N LEU A 33 -4.49 12.15 10.04
CA LEU A 33 -5.01 13.50 9.86
C LEU A 33 -5.55 13.73 8.44
N ILE A 34 -4.91 13.15 7.43
CA ILE A 34 -5.32 13.30 6.03
C ILE A 34 -6.53 12.41 5.70
N ALA A 35 -6.57 11.18 6.23
CA ALA A 35 -7.64 10.24 5.89
C ALA A 35 -8.99 10.62 6.54
N LEU A 36 -8.95 11.16 7.77
CA LEU A 36 -10.13 11.53 8.56
C LEU A 36 -11.15 12.42 7.82
N PRO A 37 -10.78 13.58 7.25
CA PRO A 37 -11.74 14.46 6.57
C PRO A 37 -12.37 13.83 5.31
N HIS A 38 -11.79 12.75 4.79
CA HIS A 38 -12.29 12.02 3.62
C HIS A 38 -13.07 10.76 3.99
N GLY A 39 -13.26 10.47 5.29
CA GLY A 39 -13.94 9.26 5.75
C GLY A 39 -13.19 7.96 5.40
N VAL A 40 -11.89 8.06 5.11
CA VAL A 40 -11.03 6.92 4.80
C VAL A 40 -10.37 6.44 6.10
N PRO A 41 -10.40 5.14 6.44
CA PRO A 41 -9.61 4.62 7.55
C PRO A 41 -8.11 4.85 7.30
N SER A 42 -7.38 5.29 8.31
CA SER A 42 -5.96 5.62 8.17
C SER A 42 -5.12 4.41 7.74
N GLU A 43 -5.53 3.21 8.16
CA GLU A 43 -4.95 1.92 7.83
C GLU A 43 -5.12 1.59 6.35
N VAL A 44 -6.25 1.99 5.75
CA VAL A 44 -6.52 1.84 4.31
C VAL A 44 -5.59 2.76 3.52
N LEU A 45 -5.53 4.05 3.85
CA LEU A 45 -4.66 5.00 3.16
C LEU A 45 -3.18 4.60 3.26
N TYR A 46 -2.75 4.18 4.45
CA TYR A 46 -1.37 3.73 4.68
C TYR A 46 -1.07 2.43 3.91
N SER A 47 -2.00 1.48 3.87
CA SER A 47 -1.84 0.23 3.11
C SER A 47 -1.77 0.46 1.60
N VAL A 48 -2.50 1.44 1.07
CA VAL A 48 -2.34 1.86 -0.34
C VAL A 48 -0.96 2.44 -0.55
N ALA A 49 -0.50 3.39 0.27
CA ALA A 49 0.82 3.99 0.10
C ALA A 49 1.97 2.95 0.21
N LEU A 50 1.82 1.95 1.09
CA LEU A 50 2.76 0.84 1.23
C LEU A 50 2.85 -0.01 -0.04
N GLN A 51 1.72 -0.26 -0.69
CA GLN A 51 1.69 -1.01 -1.93
C GLN A 51 2.24 -0.22 -3.11
N GLU A 52 1.87 1.06 -3.20
CA GLU A 52 2.17 1.92 -4.34
C GLU A 52 3.64 2.40 -4.33
N SER A 53 4.16 2.81 -3.18
CA SER A 53 5.52 3.39 -3.10
C SER A 53 6.42 2.76 -2.04
N GLY A 54 6.02 1.60 -1.49
CA GLY A 54 6.77 0.90 -0.46
C GLY A 54 8.23 0.64 -0.85
N THR A 55 9.13 0.90 0.09
CA THR A 55 10.55 0.55 -0.02
C THR A 55 11.08 0.06 1.33
N ARG A 56 12.11 -0.79 1.31
CA ARG A 56 12.74 -1.28 2.54
C ARG A 56 13.82 -0.31 3.00
N ILE A 57 13.61 0.35 4.13
CA ILE A 57 14.59 1.19 4.82
C ILE A 57 14.90 0.53 6.16
N ARG A 58 16.18 0.19 6.41
CA ARG A 58 16.62 -0.43 7.67
C ARG A 58 15.78 -1.65 8.09
N GLY A 59 15.38 -2.47 7.12
CA GLY A 59 14.56 -3.67 7.34
C GLY A 59 13.05 -3.42 7.43
N GLN A 60 12.60 -2.17 7.53
CA GLN A 60 11.18 -1.82 7.58
C GLN A 60 10.65 -1.42 6.20
N LEU A 61 9.47 -1.93 5.84
CA LEU A 61 8.76 -1.47 4.65
C LEU A 61 8.02 -0.17 4.97
N VAL A 62 8.38 0.91 4.30
CA VAL A 62 7.75 2.23 4.45
C VAL A 62 7.46 2.85 3.07
N PRO A 63 6.39 3.64 2.92
CA PRO A 63 6.14 4.40 1.70
C PRO A 63 7.25 5.44 1.45
N TRP A 64 7.65 5.65 0.18
CA TRP A 64 8.68 6.62 -0.19
C TRP A 64 8.12 7.76 -1.04
N PRO A 65 8.15 9.02 -0.58
CA PRO A 65 7.39 10.11 -1.20
C PRO A 65 7.97 10.58 -2.54
N TRP A 66 9.25 10.35 -2.77
CA TRP A 66 9.94 10.76 -3.99
C TRP A 66 10.11 9.56 -4.92
N THR A 67 8.99 8.88 -5.18
CA THR A 67 8.88 7.74 -6.08
C THR A 67 8.18 8.16 -7.37
N LEU A 68 8.72 7.76 -8.51
CA LEU A 68 8.11 7.90 -9.82
C LEU A 68 7.93 6.51 -10.45
N ASN A 69 6.81 6.29 -11.13
CA ASN A 69 6.71 5.27 -12.15
C ASN A 69 6.70 5.96 -13.52
N VAL A 70 7.61 5.58 -14.41
CA VAL A 70 7.66 6.09 -15.78
C VAL A 70 7.55 4.91 -16.73
N ALA A 71 6.42 4.82 -17.43
CA ALA A 71 6.13 3.79 -18.41
C ALA A 71 6.30 2.35 -17.88
N GLY A 72 5.99 2.12 -16.60
CA GLY A 72 6.12 0.83 -15.91
C GLY A 72 7.42 0.67 -15.13
N SER A 73 8.39 1.58 -15.29
CA SER A 73 9.68 1.54 -14.60
C SER A 73 9.66 2.41 -13.34
N GLY A 74 9.97 1.83 -12.19
CA GLY A 74 10.00 2.53 -10.91
C GLY A 74 11.34 3.20 -10.63
N TYR A 75 11.31 4.45 -10.18
CA TYR A 75 12.46 5.26 -9.78
C TYR A 75 12.23 5.84 -8.38
N ARG A 76 13.28 5.89 -7.56
CA ARG A 76 13.23 6.50 -6.23
C ARG A 76 14.39 7.46 -6.07
N PHE A 77 14.09 8.65 -5.54
CA PHE A 77 15.06 9.73 -5.40
C PHE A 77 15.29 10.05 -3.93
N ALA A 78 16.49 10.51 -3.60
CA ALA A 78 16.85 10.89 -2.24
C ALA A 78 16.27 12.23 -1.82
N THR A 79 15.88 13.08 -2.78
CA THR A 79 15.36 14.43 -2.54
C THR A 79 14.14 14.70 -3.41
N ARG A 80 13.29 15.63 -2.94
CA ARG A 80 12.15 16.14 -3.71
C ARG A 80 12.59 16.80 -5.01
N ASP A 81 13.69 17.55 -4.97
CA ASP A 81 14.15 18.34 -6.11
C ASP A 81 14.66 17.45 -7.25
N ASP A 82 15.38 16.38 -6.93
CA ASP A 82 15.83 15.42 -7.95
C ASP A 82 14.65 14.67 -8.57
N ALA A 83 13.67 14.26 -7.74
CA ALA A 83 12.44 13.68 -8.26
C ALA A 83 11.65 14.67 -9.13
N CYS A 84 11.59 15.95 -8.76
CA CYS A 84 10.89 16.98 -9.53
C CYS A 84 11.55 17.19 -10.90
N LYS A 85 12.89 17.28 -10.95
CA LYS A 85 13.63 17.36 -12.22
C LYS A 85 13.34 16.15 -13.11
N ALA A 86 13.42 14.94 -12.56
CA ALA A 86 13.14 13.71 -13.29
C ALA A 86 11.67 13.62 -13.76
N LEU A 87 10.73 14.06 -12.93
CA LEU A 87 9.30 14.13 -13.24
C LEU A 87 9.06 15.04 -14.45
N MET A 88 9.63 16.25 -14.46
CA MET A 88 9.46 17.17 -15.58
C MET A 88 9.97 16.58 -16.90
N VAL A 89 11.13 15.90 -16.86
CA VAL A 89 11.65 15.19 -18.04
C VAL A 89 10.71 14.06 -18.46
N ALA A 90 10.27 13.22 -17.53
CA ALA A 90 9.39 12.09 -17.81
C ALA A 90 8.05 12.51 -18.42
N LEU A 91 7.47 13.63 -17.96
CA LEU A 91 6.22 14.16 -18.51
C LEU A 91 6.37 14.56 -19.98
N VAL A 92 7.52 15.08 -20.38
CA VAL A 92 7.80 15.47 -21.77
C VAL A 92 8.12 14.24 -22.62
N THR A 93 8.92 13.29 -22.12
CA THR A 93 9.45 12.18 -22.92
C THR A 93 8.51 10.97 -23.00
N ALA A 94 7.80 10.64 -21.92
CA ALA A 94 6.87 9.51 -21.86
C ALA A 94 5.40 9.93 -21.98
N GLY A 95 5.09 11.20 -21.68
CA GLY A 95 3.73 11.72 -21.62
C GLY A 95 3.04 11.46 -20.27
N PRO A 96 2.13 12.35 -19.85
CA PRO A 96 1.55 12.35 -18.50
C PRO A 96 0.77 11.07 -18.15
N SER A 97 0.09 10.46 -19.12
CA SER A 97 -0.68 9.23 -18.89
C SER A 97 0.18 8.01 -18.56
N ARG A 98 1.50 8.09 -18.76
CA ARG A 98 2.46 7.02 -18.48
C ARG A 98 3.33 7.33 -17.26
N VAL A 99 2.98 8.36 -16.48
CA VAL A 99 3.76 8.79 -15.32
C VAL A 99 2.88 8.79 -14.08
N ASP A 100 3.33 8.08 -13.06
CA ASP A 100 2.71 8.08 -11.73
C ASP A 100 3.67 8.71 -10.72
N VAL A 101 3.13 9.47 -9.76
CA VAL A 101 3.92 10.28 -8.83
C VAL A 101 3.56 10.03 -7.37
N GLY A 102 4.59 9.99 -6.52
CA GLY A 102 4.47 10.17 -5.08
C GLY A 102 4.02 8.94 -4.30
N LEU A 103 3.61 9.16 -3.05
CA LEU A 103 3.27 8.11 -2.09
C LEU A 103 2.16 7.17 -2.57
N GLY A 104 1.12 7.72 -3.20
CA GLY A 104 0.00 6.96 -3.76
C GLY A 104 0.14 6.61 -5.23
N GLN A 105 1.27 6.94 -5.88
CA GLN A 105 1.46 6.74 -7.33
C GLN A 105 0.28 7.29 -8.15
N THR A 106 -0.03 8.57 -7.94
CA THR A 106 -1.12 9.23 -8.68
C THR A 106 -0.73 9.40 -10.15
N ASN A 107 -1.51 8.85 -11.07
CA ASN A 107 -1.27 9.02 -12.50
C ASN A 107 -1.47 10.47 -12.95
N MET A 108 -0.46 11.04 -13.61
CA MET A 108 -0.44 12.45 -14.00
C MET A 108 -1.38 12.77 -15.17
N GLY A 109 -1.64 11.81 -16.06
CA GLY A 109 -2.61 12.01 -17.15
C GLY A 109 -4.05 12.01 -16.66
N ALA A 110 -4.38 11.12 -15.73
CA ALA A 110 -5.74 11.00 -15.19
C ALA A 110 -6.05 12.05 -14.11
N ASN A 111 -5.09 12.31 -13.21
CA ASN A 111 -5.34 13.07 -11.98
C ASN A 111 -4.41 14.29 -11.82
N GLY A 112 -3.60 14.63 -12.84
CA GLY A 112 -2.69 15.77 -12.79
C GLY A 112 -3.39 17.10 -12.49
N HIS A 113 -4.64 17.25 -12.90
CA HIS A 113 -5.48 18.43 -12.66
C HIS A 113 -5.77 18.70 -11.17
N ARG A 114 -5.53 17.74 -10.28
CA ARG A 114 -5.70 17.90 -8.82
C ARG A 114 -4.53 18.63 -8.16
N TYR A 115 -3.47 18.87 -8.93
CA TYR A 115 -2.26 19.56 -8.51
C TYR A 115 -2.14 20.90 -9.26
N SER A 116 -1.70 21.94 -8.55
CA SER A 116 -1.40 23.25 -9.13
C SER A 116 -0.12 23.22 -9.97
N SER A 117 0.77 22.25 -9.73
CA SER A 117 1.92 21.95 -10.58
C SER A 117 2.28 20.46 -10.48
N PRO A 118 2.98 19.87 -11.47
CA PRO A 118 3.36 18.46 -11.40
C PRO A 118 4.16 18.09 -10.14
N CYS A 119 5.11 18.94 -9.74
CA CYS A 119 5.96 18.67 -8.58
C CYS A 119 5.23 18.81 -7.23
N GLU A 120 4.00 19.33 -7.20
CA GLU A 120 3.14 19.24 -6.02
C GLU A 120 2.76 17.78 -5.72
N GLY A 121 2.72 16.90 -6.74
CA GLY A 121 2.52 15.46 -6.54
C GLY A 121 3.65 14.76 -5.78
N LEU A 122 4.80 15.43 -5.58
CA LEU A 122 5.93 14.97 -4.76
C LEU A 122 5.91 15.57 -3.34
N ASP A 123 4.97 16.46 -3.05
CA ASP A 123 4.67 16.86 -1.66
C ASP A 123 3.89 15.71 -0.98
N PRO A 124 4.39 15.16 0.14
CA PRO A 124 3.79 13.98 0.75
C PRO A 124 2.36 14.25 1.27
N TYR A 125 2.09 15.44 1.80
CA TYR A 125 0.77 15.77 2.33
C TYR A 125 -0.23 15.94 1.21
N LYS A 126 0.13 16.72 0.16
CA LYS A 126 -0.75 16.91 -0.99
C LYS A 126 -1.04 15.60 -1.71
N ASN A 127 -0.01 14.79 -1.96
CA ASN A 127 -0.17 13.51 -2.65
C ASN A 127 -1.08 12.55 -1.87
N LEU A 128 -0.92 12.46 -0.54
CA LEU A 128 -1.81 11.66 0.30
C LEU A 128 -3.23 12.21 0.34
N THR A 129 -3.43 13.53 0.36
CA THR A 129 -4.76 14.14 0.27
C THR A 129 -5.45 13.76 -1.03
N VAL A 130 -4.76 13.88 -2.17
CA VAL A 130 -5.30 13.46 -3.47
C VAL A 130 -5.59 11.95 -3.49
N THR A 131 -4.70 11.13 -2.93
CA THR A 131 -4.90 9.69 -2.80
C THR A 131 -6.17 9.36 -2.00
N ALA A 132 -6.37 10.02 -0.85
CA ALA A 132 -7.54 9.84 -0.01
C ALA A 132 -8.84 10.27 -0.70
N GLN A 133 -8.82 11.37 -1.45
CA GLN A 133 -9.96 11.81 -2.27
C GLN A 133 -10.35 10.76 -3.31
N ILE A 134 -9.38 10.25 -4.09
CA ILE A 134 -9.66 9.24 -5.11
C ILE A 134 -10.19 7.95 -4.47
N LEU A 135 -9.63 7.53 -3.33
CA LEU A 135 -10.14 6.36 -2.58
C LEU A 135 -11.59 6.57 -2.10
N ALA A 136 -11.92 7.75 -1.57
CA ALA A 136 -13.27 8.09 -1.16
C ALA A 136 -14.25 8.06 -2.35
N GLU A 137 -13.83 8.59 -3.51
CA GLU A 137 -14.60 8.54 -4.75
C GLU A 137 -14.85 7.09 -5.21
N GLN A 138 -13.85 6.20 -5.10
CA GLN A 138 -14.06 4.78 -5.41
C GLN A 138 -14.97 4.10 -4.38
N LYS A 139 -14.83 4.40 -3.08
CA LYS A 139 -15.68 3.86 -2.03
C LYS A 139 -17.15 4.28 -2.17
N ALA A 140 -17.39 5.50 -2.66
CA ALA A 140 -18.72 6.02 -2.93
C ALA A 140 -19.47 5.23 -4.03
N ARG A 141 -18.75 4.49 -4.89
CA ARG A 141 -19.35 3.58 -5.89
C ARG A 141 -19.88 2.28 -5.27
N GLY A 142 -19.64 2.05 -3.98
CA GLY A 142 -20.07 0.86 -3.25
C GLY A 142 -18.93 -0.12 -2.95
N GLY A 143 -19.29 -1.26 -2.36
CA GLY A 143 -18.33 -2.28 -1.94
C GLY A 143 -17.57 -1.93 -0.66
N ASP A 144 -16.62 -2.79 -0.29
CA ASP A 144 -15.72 -2.61 0.86
C ASP A 144 -14.44 -1.84 0.47
N TRP A 145 -13.59 -1.55 1.45
CA TRP A 145 -12.32 -0.84 1.20
C TRP A 145 -11.33 -1.63 0.35
N ILE A 146 -11.39 -2.96 0.38
CA ILE A 146 -10.56 -3.82 -0.49
C ILE A 146 -11.00 -3.63 -1.94
N THR A 147 -12.30 -3.61 -2.21
CA THR A 147 -12.86 -3.35 -3.54
C THR A 147 -12.52 -1.95 -4.02
N ALA A 148 -12.70 -0.93 -3.17
CA ALA A 148 -12.32 0.44 -3.48
C ALA A 148 -10.83 0.58 -3.83
N ALA A 149 -9.93 -0.09 -3.10
CA ALA A 149 -8.50 -0.10 -3.39
C ALA A 149 -8.18 -0.77 -4.74
N GLY A 150 -8.90 -1.83 -5.12
CA GLY A 150 -8.79 -2.42 -6.46
C GLY A 150 -9.16 -1.44 -7.57
N HIS A 151 -10.25 -0.69 -7.40
CA HIS A 151 -10.68 0.33 -8.36
C HIS A 151 -9.79 1.58 -8.35
N TYR A 152 -9.17 1.92 -7.22
CA TYR A 152 -8.17 2.98 -7.14
C TYR A 152 -7.03 2.71 -8.12
N HIS A 153 -6.47 1.51 -8.06
CA HIS A 153 -5.37 1.10 -8.94
C HIS A 153 -5.82 0.89 -10.39
N ARG A 154 -6.98 0.24 -10.58
CA ARG A 154 -7.53 -0.05 -11.91
C ARG A 154 -9.03 0.20 -11.92
N PRO A 155 -9.48 1.41 -12.29
CA PRO A 155 -10.91 1.75 -12.29
C PRO A 155 -11.77 0.81 -13.13
N ALA A 156 -11.21 0.32 -14.25
CA ALA A 156 -11.86 -0.65 -15.15
C ALA A 156 -12.06 -2.06 -14.55
N GLY A 157 -11.52 -2.34 -13.36
CA GLY A 157 -11.62 -3.65 -12.72
C GLY A 157 -10.79 -4.74 -13.41
N GLY A 158 -11.32 -5.97 -13.40
CA GLY A 158 -10.70 -7.14 -14.03
C GLY A 158 -9.52 -7.73 -13.25
N VAL A 159 -8.76 -8.60 -13.92
CA VAL A 159 -7.61 -9.32 -13.34
C VAL A 159 -6.58 -8.39 -12.67
N PRO A 160 -6.21 -7.22 -13.25
CA PRO A 160 -5.28 -6.31 -12.58
C PRO A 160 -5.80 -5.78 -11.25
N ALA A 161 -7.07 -5.38 -11.19
CA ALA A 161 -7.71 -4.95 -9.93
C ALA A 161 -7.75 -6.10 -8.92
N ALA A 162 -8.12 -7.32 -9.35
CA ALA A 162 -8.16 -8.49 -8.48
C ALA A 162 -6.78 -8.81 -7.86
N ASN A 163 -5.71 -8.72 -8.66
CA ASN A 163 -4.35 -8.92 -8.19
C ASN A 163 -3.94 -7.82 -7.20
N TYR A 164 -4.29 -6.56 -7.50
CA TYR A 164 -4.05 -5.44 -6.59
C TYR A 164 -4.73 -5.64 -5.24
N ARG A 165 -6.02 -6.05 -5.23
CA ARG A 165 -6.78 -6.33 -4.00
C ARG A 165 -6.11 -7.38 -3.12
N LYS A 166 -5.58 -8.45 -3.71
CA LYS A 166 -4.88 -9.52 -2.97
C LYS A 166 -3.62 -9.01 -2.28
N ALA A 167 -2.82 -8.19 -2.98
CA ALA A 167 -1.63 -7.56 -2.37
C ALA A 167 -2.04 -6.55 -1.29
N PHE A 168 -3.08 -5.76 -1.55
CA PHE A 168 -3.58 -4.74 -0.63
C PHE A 168 -4.10 -5.34 0.67
N ALA A 169 -4.85 -6.43 0.58
CA ALA A 169 -5.34 -7.16 1.75
C ALA A 169 -4.18 -7.65 2.64
N LYS A 170 -3.02 -8.01 2.08
CA LYS A 170 -1.83 -8.37 2.87
C LYS A 170 -1.26 -7.17 3.62
N HIS A 171 -1.17 -6.00 2.98
CA HIS A 171 -0.74 -4.78 3.65
C HIS A 171 -1.72 -4.38 4.75
N LEU A 172 -3.02 -4.42 4.46
CA LEU A 172 -4.07 -4.09 5.42
C LEU A 172 -4.09 -5.06 6.61
N SER A 173 -3.87 -6.35 6.38
CA SER A 173 -3.70 -7.33 7.46
C SER A 173 -2.50 -7.07 8.34
N ARG A 174 -1.37 -6.70 7.73
CA ARG A 174 -0.15 -6.35 8.46
C ARG A 174 -0.38 -5.13 9.34
N VAL A 175 -1.08 -4.12 8.83
CA VAL A 175 -1.33 -2.86 9.54
C VAL A 175 -2.37 -3.06 10.66
N THR A 176 -3.47 -3.75 10.39
CA THR A 176 -4.54 -3.94 11.38
C THR A 176 -4.28 -5.05 12.39
N GLY A 177 -3.35 -5.98 12.10
CA GLY A 177 -3.19 -7.22 12.87
C GLY A 177 -4.31 -8.25 12.64
N ILE A 178 -5.24 -7.97 11.72
CA ILE A 178 -6.40 -8.83 11.42
C ILE A 178 -6.18 -9.56 10.10
N LYS A 179 -6.42 -10.87 10.06
CA LYS A 179 -6.34 -11.64 8.81
C LYS A 179 -7.52 -11.31 7.89
N LEU A 180 -7.24 -10.64 6.78
CA LEU A 180 -8.20 -10.19 5.78
C LEU A 180 -7.87 -10.88 4.45
N LEU A 181 -8.92 -11.31 3.75
CA LEU A 181 -8.80 -11.95 2.45
C LEU A 181 -9.51 -11.10 1.41
N ALA A 182 -8.85 -10.85 0.28
CA ALA A 182 -9.52 -10.27 -0.87
C ALA A 182 -10.46 -11.31 -1.48
N VAL A 183 -11.76 -11.11 -1.29
CA VAL A 183 -12.78 -11.88 -2.01
C VAL A 183 -12.90 -11.28 -3.41
N ASN A 184 -12.81 -12.12 -4.44
CA ASN A 184 -13.01 -11.66 -5.82
C ASN A 184 -14.47 -11.92 -6.19
N PRO A 185 -15.33 -10.90 -6.33
CA PRO A 185 -16.49 -11.00 -7.19
C PRO A 185 -16.05 -11.20 -8.65
#